data_AF-A0A399WC96-F1
#
_entry.id   AF-A0A399WC96-F1
#
_cell.length_a   1.000
_cell.length_b   1.000
_cell.length_c   1.000
_cell.angle_alpha   90.00
_cell.angle_beta   90.00
_cell.angle_gamma   90.00
#
_symmetry.space_group_name_H-M   'P 1'
#
loop_
_entity.id
_entity.type
_entity.pdbx_description
1 polymer ?
#
loop_
_entity_poly.entity_id
_entity_poly.type
_entity_poly.pdbx_seq_one_letter_code
_entity_poly.pdbx_strand_id
1 'polypeptide(L)'
;LPVPDPFNPMWTFWRKDDGRLVLSSGGSEPIARRQDLPKAYHRDGSVYVTRTKVLFEHANLYGENIHSYEMDPSYAVNIDTSSDWEKAEQMISSRSAATSTT
;
A
#
# COMPACT_ATOMS: atom_id res chain seq x y z
N LEU A 1 3.46 -1.49 -2.93
CA LEU A 1 3.42 -2.90 -2.48
C LEU A 1 2.11 -3.53 -2.92
N PRO A 2 2.08 -4.84 -3.24
CA PRO A 2 0.81 -5.52 -3.50
C PRO A 2 -0.07 -5.49 -2.25
N VAL A 3 -1.35 -5.18 -2.42
CA VAL A 3 -2.33 -5.32 -1.35
C VAL A 3 -2.48 -6.82 -1.05
N PRO A 4 -2.35 -7.26 0.21
CA PRO A 4 -2.57 -8.68 0.54
C PRO A 4 -3.97 -9.12 0.12
N ASP A 5 -4.10 -10.32 -0.46
CA ASP A 5 -5.37 -10.81 -1.04
C ASP A 5 -6.59 -10.67 -0.11
N PRO A 6 -6.52 -10.95 1.22
CA PRO A 6 -7.66 -10.77 2.11
C PRO A 6 -8.16 -9.32 2.22
N PHE A 7 -7.32 -8.34 1.90
CA PHE A 7 -7.61 -6.92 1.95
C PHE A 7 -7.80 -6.30 0.56
N ASN A 8 -7.93 -7.12 -0.49
CA ASN A 8 -8.17 -6.63 -1.84
C ASN A 8 -9.42 -5.73 -1.87
N PRO A 9 -9.39 -4.55 -2.51
CA PRO A 9 -10.55 -3.65 -2.58
C PRO A 9 -11.82 -4.28 -3.14
N MET A 10 -11.72 -5.32 -3.97
CA MET A 10 -12.88 -6.05 -4.47
C MET A 10 -13.56 -6.95 -3.43
N TRP A 11 -12.96 -7.08 -2.24
CA TRP A 11 -13.42 -7.86 -1.08
C TRP A 11 -13.60 -7.07 0.22
N THR A 12 -13.34 -5.77 0.20
CA THR A 12 -13.54 -4.92 1.38
C THR A 12 -14.85 -4.12 1.28
N PHE A 13 -15.35 -3.68 2.43
CA PHE A 13 -16.64 -3.00 2.54
C PHE A 13 -16.50 -1.69 3.31
N TRP A 14 -17.25 -0.67 2.89
CA TRP A 14 -17.50 0.53 3.67
C TRP A 14 -18.73 0.33 4.57
N ARG A 15 -18.65 0.83 5.80
CA ARG A 15 -19.83 0.97 6.65
C ARG A 15 -20.48 2.33 6.40
N LYS A 16 -21.76 2.32 6.01
CA LYS A 16 -22.59 3.52 5.90
C LYS A 16 -23.06 4.01 7.25
N ASP A 17 -23.57 5.24 7.30
CA ASP A 17 -24.12 5.86 8.51
C ASP A 17 -25.30 5.08 9.09
N ASP A 18 -26.09 4.42 8.23
CA ASP A 18 -27.20 3.55 8.61
C ASP A 18 -26.77 2.13 9.06
N GLY A 19 -25.46 1.89 9.16
CA GLY A 19 -24.88 0.63 9.60
C GLY A 19 -24.75 -0.45 8.52
N ARG A 20 -25.30 -0.26 7.32
CA ARG A 20 -25.14 -1.22 6.22
C ARG A 20 -23.72 -1.24 5.70
N LEU A 21 -23.30 -2.41 5.22
CA LEU A 21 -22.05 -2.59 4.49
C LEU A 21 -22.29 -2.50 2.99
N VAL A 22 -21.41 -1.80 2.29
CA VAL A 22 -21.38 -1.73 0.82
C VAL A 22 -19.98 -2.00 0.32
N LEU A 23 -19.85 -2.65 -0.84
CA LEU A 23 -18.54 -2.96 -1.41
C LEU A 23 -17.75 -1.68 -1.66
N SER A 24 -16.47 -1.70 -1.29
CA SER A 24 -15.60 -0.53 -1.45
C SER A 24 -15.30 -0.24 -2.92
N SER A 25 -15.41 -1.25 -3.78
CA SER A 25 -15.31 -1.16 -5.24
C SER A 25 -16.54 -0.52 -5.92
N GLY A 26 -17.65 -0.33 -5.21
CA GLY A 26 -18.89 0.22 -5.76
C GLY A 26 -19.76 -0.79 -6.55
N GLY A 27 -19.35 -2.06 -6.63
CA GLY A 27 -20.15 -3.13 -7.24
C GLY A 27 -21.33 -3.58 -6.36
N SER A 28 -22.18 -4.45 -6.92
CA SER A 28 -23.29 -5.08 -6.19
C SER A 28 -22.89 -6.38 -5.48
N GLU A 29 -21.89 -7.10 -6.01
CA GLU A 29 -21.42 -8.38 -5.49
C GLU A 29 -19.87 -8.46 -5.53
N PRO A 30 -19.23 -9.10 -4.53
CA PRO A 30 -17.79 -9.33 -4.54
C PRO A 30 -17.41 -10.38 -5.59
N ILE A 31 -16.20 -10.29 -6.15
CA ILE A 31 -15.64 -11.33 -7.02
C ILE A 31 -15.50 -12.62 -6.21
N ALA A 32 -16.16 -13.72 -6.59
CA ALA A 32 -16.23 -14.89 -5.70
C ALA A 32 -14.89 -15.60 -5.44
N ARG A 33 -13.97 -15.62 -6.41
CA ARG A 33 -12.75 -16.44 -6.36
C ARG A 33 -11.50 -15.58 -6.28
N ARG A 34 -10.55 -15.99 -5.42
CA ARG A 34 -9.30 -15.24 -5.17
C ARG A 34 -8.48 -15.03 -6.44
N GLN A 35 -8.37 -16.05 -7.29
CA GLN A 35 -7.60 -16.00 -8.54
C GLN A 35 -8.20 -15.07 -9.59
N ASP A 36 -9.47 -14.71 -9.45
CA ASP A 36 -10.15 -13.78 -10.36
C ASP A 36 -10.01 -12.31 -9.88
N LEU A 37 -9.41 -12.09 -8.70
CA LEU A 37 -9.21 -10.75 -8.18
C LEU A 37 -8.18 -9.98 -9.03
N PRO A 38 -8.48 -8.74 -9.42
CA PRO A 38 -7.47 -7.89 -10.01
C PRO A 38 -6.37 -7.61 -8.98
N LYS A 39 -5.12 -7.56 -9.45
CA LYS A 39 -4.00 -7.13 -8.61
C LYS A 39 -4.24 -5.70 -8.15
N ALA A 40 -4.19 -5.49 -6.85
CA ALA A 40 -4.29 -4.17 -6.25
C ALA A 40 -2.96 -3.81 -5.58
N TYR A 41 -2.63 -2.52 -5.57
CA TYR A 41 -1.41 -1.99 -4.99
C TYR A 41 -1.74 -0.85 -4.05
N HIS A 42 -0.98 -0.72 -2.97
CA HIS A 42 -1.05 0.43 -2.08
C HIS A 42 0.30 1.16 -2.04
N ARG A 43 0.21 2.46 -1.77
CA ARG A 43 1.38 3.29 -1.48
C ARG A 43 2.01 2.86 -0.17
N ASP A 44 3.33 2.82 -0.13
CA ASP A 44 4.09 2.58 1.10
C ASP A 44 4.41 3.87 1.83
N GLY A 45 4.44 5.03 1.16
CA GLY A 45 4.78 6.31 1.82
C GLY A 45 6.23 6.74 1.61
N SER A 46 7.08 5.89 1.04
CA SER A 46 8.53 6.08 1.03
C SER A 46 8.98 7.19 0.08
N VAL A 47 8.54 7.14 -1.18
CA VAL A 47 9.02 8.06 -2.24
C VAL A 47 7.89 8.45 -3.18
N TYR A 48 7.80 9.75 -3.47
CA TYR A 48 6.93 10.31 -4.51
C TYR A 48 7.77 11.07 -5.51
N VAL A 49 7.68 10.69 -6.79
CA VAL A 49 8.29 11.44 -7.89
C VAL A 49 7.17 12.01 -8.72
N THR A 50 7.07 13.34 -8.76
CA THR A 50 6.03 14.03 -9.53
C THR A 50 6.63 15.22 -10.27
N ARG A 51 6.03 15.60 -11.40
CA ARG A 51 6.46 16.80 -12.14
C ARG A 51 6.03 18.03 -11.35
N THR A 52 6.89 19.03 -11.29
CA THR A 52 6.62 20.30 -10.61
C THR A 52 5.31 20.96 -11.06
N LYS A 53 4.97 20.88 -12.35
CA LYS A 53 3.67 21.39 -12.86
C LYS A 53 2.46 20.72 -12.22
N VAL A 54 2.53 19.43 -11.87
CA VAL A 54 1.41 18.70 -11.25
C VAL A 54 1.08 19.28 -9.89
N LEU A 55 2.12 19.62 -9.12
CA LEU A 55 1.97 20.27 -7.82
C LEU A 55 1.30 21.64 -7.95
N PHE A 56 1.74 22.47 -8.90
CA PHE A 56 1.28 23.86 -8.99
C PHE A 56 -0.06 24.01 -9.72
N GLU A 57 -0.37 23.18 -10.72
CA GLU A 57 -1.60 23.29 -11.51
C GLU A 57 -2.75 22.45 -10.91
N HIS A 58 -2.46 21.27 -10.36
CA HIS A 58 -3.49 20.35 -9.84
C HIS A 58 -3.54 20.26 -8.31
N ALA A 59 -2.63 20.95 -7.60
CA ALA A 59 -2.54 20.95 -6.14
C ALA A 59 -2.49 19.53 -5.51
N ASN A 60 -1.88 18.56 -6.20
CA ASN A 60 -1.71 17.19 -5.70
C ASN A 60 -0.43 16.53 -6.25
N LEU A 61 -0.12 15.32 -5.78
CA LEU A 61 1.08 14.57 -6.18
C LEU A 61 0.88 13.62 -7.37
N TYR A 62 -0.37 13.33 -7.74
CA TYR A 62 -0.72 12.15 -8.54
C TYR A 62 -0.95 12.48 -10.02
N GLY A 63 -1.51 13.64 -10.32
CA GLY A 63 -1.94 13.99 -11.68
C GLY A 63 -2.91 12.96 -12.26
N GLU A 64 -2.94 12.86 -13.59
CA GLU A 64 -3.84 11.94 -14.32
C GLU A 64 -3.21 10.56 -14.58
N ASN A 65 -1.88 10.46 -14.57
CA ASN A 65 -1.14 9.24 -14.91
C ASN A 65 -0.20 8.86 -13.78
N ILE A 66 -0.45 7.70 -13.17
CA ILE A 66 0.32 7.18 -12.05
C ILE A 66 1.05 5.93 -12.49
N HIS A 67 2.37 5.92 -12.30
CA HIS A 67 3.19 4.71 -12.40
C HIS A 67 3.73 4.36 -11.02
N SER A 68 3.86 3.06 -10.76
CA SER A 68 4.42 2.54 -9.52
C SER A 68 5.84 2.01 -9.75
N TYR A 69 6.61 2.05 -8.68
CA TYR A 69 7.81 1.23 -8.53
C TYR A 69 7.53 0.22 -7.42
N GLU A 70 7.66 -1.08 -7.73
CA GLU A 70 7.42 -2.12 -6.74
C GLU A 70 8.63 -2.25 -5.82
N MET A 71 8.45 -1.86 -4.57
CA MET A 71 9.47 -1.98 -3.53
C MET A 71 9.50 -3.41 -3.00
N ASP A 72 10.70 -3.91 -2.69
CA ASP A 72 10.84 -5.17 -1.96
C ASP A 72 10.22 -4.99 -0.55
N PRO A 73 9.22 -5.82 -0.16
CA PRO A 73 8.59 -5.76 1.15
C PRO A 73 9.56 -5.84 2.34
N SER A 74 10.76 -6.40 2.14
CA SER A 74 11.81 -6.45 3.16
C SER A 74 12.36 -5.07 3.54
N TYR A 75 12.03 -4.02 2.78
CA TYR A 75 12.34 -2.61 3.09
C TYR A 75 11.12 -1.83 3.62
N ALA A 76 9.94 -2.45 3.68
CA ALA A 76 8.70 -1.75 3.97
C ALA A 76 8.42 -1.66 5.48
N VAL A 77 8.58 -0.46 6.05
CA VAL A 77 8.13 -0.11 7.40
C VAL A 77 7.72 1.35 7.46
N ASN A 78 6.48 1.62 7.89
CA ASN A 78 6.01 2.95 8.24
C ASN A 78 5.99 3.07 9.75
N ILE A 79 6.55 4.16 10.27
CA ILE A 79 6.72 4.34 11.72
C ILE A 79 5.57 5.19 12.24
N ASP A 80 4.52 4.52 12.69
CA ASP A 80 3.34 5.16 13.31
C ASP A 80 3.27 4.84 14.83
N THR A 81 3.86 3.72 15.24
CA THR A 81 3.87 3.22 16.61
C THR A 81 5.28 2.83 17.09
N SER A 82 5.45 2.65 18.41
CA SER A 82 6.73 2.16 18.96
C SER A 82 7.12 0.78 18.43
N SER A 83 6.14 -0.10 18.14
CA SER A 83 6.42 -1.42 17.58
C SER A 83 6.98 -1.34 16.16
N ASP A 84 6.55 -0.33 15.37
CA ASP A 84 7.10 -0.10 14.04
C ASP A 84 8.57 0.35 14.10
N TRP A 85 8.92 1.16 15.11
CA TRP A 85 10.31 1.56 15.36
C TRP A 85 11.20 0.35 15.67
N GLU A 86 10.79 -0.50 16.61
CA GLU A 86 11.51 -1.73 16.96
C GLU A 86 11.69 -2.65 15.75
N LYS A 87 10.65 -2.77 14.92
CA LYS A 87 10.70 -3.53 13.67
C LYS A 87 11.75 -2.94 12.71
N ALA A 88 11.79 -1.62 12.55
CA ALA A 88 12.78 -0.96 11.69
C ALA A 88 14.22 -1.23 12.17
N GLU A 89 14.47 -1.15 13.48
CA GLU A 89 15.78 -1.45 14.06
C GLU A 89 16.20 -2.92 13.84
N GLN A 90 15.25 -3.86 13.98
CA GLN A 90 15.49 -5.28 13.69
C GLN A 90 15.82 -5.52 12.21
N MET A 91 15.12 -4.84 11.30
CA MET A 91 15.37 -4.92 9.85
C MET A 91 16.78 -4.43 9.48
N ILE A 92 17.27 -3.38 10.13
CA ILE A 92 18.64 -2.88 9.93
C ILE A 92 19.67 -3.86 10.53
N SER A 93 19.45 -4.31 11.75
CA SER A 93 20.40 -5.17 12.48
C SER A 93 20.61 -6.53 11.82
N SER A 94 19.52 -7.17 11.34
CA SER A 94 19.57 -8.46 10.65
C SER A 94 20.36 -8.42 9.34
N ARG A 95 20.40 -7.26 8.67
CA ARG A 95 21.16 -7.06 7.42
C ARG A 95 22.64 -6.78 7.66
N SER A 96 22.97 -6.04 8.70
CA SER A 96 24.38 -5.80 9.09
C SER A 96 25.10 -7.11 9.44
N ALA A 97 24.39 -8.04 10.10
CA ALA A 97 24.90 -9.38 10.39
C ALA A 97 25.16 -10.21 9.12
N ALA A 98 24.24 -10.18 8.14
CA ALA A 98 24.38 -10.91 6.88
C ALA A 98 25.54 -10.39 6.00
N THR A 99 25.91 -9.12 6.13
CA THR A 99 26.99 -8.50 5.35
C THR A 99 28.38 -8.77 5.95
N SER A 100 28.45 -9.26 7.20
CA SER A 100 29.72 -9.50 7.92
C SER A 100 30.25 -10.94 7.79
N THR A 101 29.59 -11.80 7.02
CA THR A 101 29.94 -13.24 6.86
C THR A 101 30.40 -13.59 5.44
N THR A 102 30.86 -12.62 4.65
CA THR A 102 31.46 -12.85 3.30
C THR A 102 32.85 -12.24 3.26
#